data_AF-Q2GML5-F1
#
_entry.id   AF-Q2GML5-F1
#
_cell.length_a   1.000
_cell.length_b   1.000
_cell.length_c   1.000
_cell.angle_alpha   90.00
_cell.angle_beta   90.00
_cell.angle_gamma   90.00
#
_symmetry.space_group_name_H-M   'P 1'
#
loop_
_entity.id
_entity.type
_entity.pdbx_description
1 polymer ?
#
loop_
_entity_poly.entity_id
_entity_poly.type
_entity_poly.pdbx_seq_one_letter_code
_entity_poly.pdbx_strand_id
1 'polypeptide(L)'
;MTVELWTHQEAVTFSVMRCVTGGLLTVSRLGPARVGSRDGNGNGVVVRWLREPVWGWVVWVLMGGPVAGAVVWQAGWVPVFLWLGRRVVMGGTGGGGGLLSAAAAAAGGRDGAVVVRGMRHVRVRAEGVAVPVAVEVGFVVPGVLVLVLDSAVAVGVWLLFPVWVSLVRRTVRALVVRVLGRERWGGSAHLEKSRAAVVGVYAVPVLCSVLAHAYLIWALTQPDDRREMTRSILEAMMIDTFFFGLTILYWVFVEAGWRTALLMVGTSVVLGPGAGICVAWVYRERVVDLDRKRDGGGGRVPEAERRRGSDRGNPAVAVRQRNTVRARVTRAGSKRGISKTSRTSNTKQRPKHVL
;
A
#
# COMPACT_ATOMS: atom_id res chain seq x y z
N MET A 1 45.85 14.59 -10.56
CA MET A 1 44.52 14.02 -10.84
C MET A 1 43.52 15.12 -10.66
N THR A 2 43.18 15.78 -11.77
CA THR A 2 42.16 16.83 -11.81
C THR A 2 40.81 16.20 -11.61
N VAL A 3 40.07 16.68 -10.61
CA VAL A 3 38.65 16.38 -10.41
C VAL A 3 37.93 16.92 -11.64
N GLU A 4 37.73 16.07 -12.66
CA GLU A 4 36.86 16.43 -13.77
C GLU A 4 35.44 16.47 -13.23
N LEU A 5 34.98 17.69 -12.96
CA LEU A 5 33.60 17.93 -12.62
C LEU A 5 32.73 17.27 -13.70
N TRP A 6 31.76 16.49 -13.23
CA TRP A 6 30.65 15.95 -14.03
C TRP A 6 30.21 16.95 -15.10
N THR A 7 30.06 16.49 -16.34
CA THR A 7 29.55 17.37 -17.38
C THR A 7 28.15 17.85 -16.99
N HIS A 8 27.79 19.09 -17.34
CA HIS A 8 26.50 19.68 -16.99
C HIS A 8 25.33 18.72 -17.28
N GLN A 9 25.43 18.01 -18.40
CA GLN A 9 24.48 17.03 -18.91
C GLN A 9 24.31 15.78 -18.02
N GLU A 10 25.38 15.24 -17.45
CA GLU A 10 25.32 14.06 -16.59
C GLU A 10 24.61 14.39 -15.26
N ALA A 11 24.92 15.57 -14.69
CA ALA A 11 24.28 16.07 -13.48
C ALA A 11 22.77 16.28 -13.67
N VAL A 12 22.34 16.72 -14.86
CA VAL A 12 20.93 16.90 -15.22
C VAL A 12 20.19 15.56 -15.22
N THR A 13 20.67 14.58 -15.98
CA THR A 13 20.01 13.27 -16.09
C THR A 13 19.90 12.60 -14.73
N PHE A 14 20.97 12.65 -13.93
CA PHE A 14 20.97 12.12 -12.57
C PHE A 14 19.99 12.88 -11.65
N SER A 15 19.83 14.20 -11.81
CA SER A 15 18.86 15.00 -11.05
C SER A 15 17.41 14.58 -11.35
N VAL A 16 17.06 14.40 -12.62
CA VAL A 16 15.70 13.97 -13.02
C VAL A 16 15.38 12.58 -12.47
N MET A 17 16.31 11.63 -12.63
CA MET A 17 16.16 10.28 -12.07
C MET A 17 15.95 10.33 -10.55
N ARG A 18 16.76 11.13 -9.84
CA ARG A 18 16.60 11.33 -8.39
C ARG A 18 15.22 11.86 -8.01
N CYS A 19 14.67 12.80 -8.78
CA CYS A 19 13.34 13.34 -8.51
C CYS A 19 12.22 12.30 -8.73
N VAL A 20 12.34 11.45 -9.74
CA VAL A 20 11.42 10.33 -9.96
C VAL A 20 11.48 9.35 -8.80
N THR A 21 12.69 8.90 -8.44
CA THR A 21 12.90 7.98 -7.33
C THR A 21 12.44 8.58 -6.02
N GLY A 22 12.72 9.86 -5.75
CA GLY A 22 12.28 10.57 -4.54
C GLY A 22 10.76 10.68 -4.43
N GLY A 23 10.08 11.04 -5.52
CA GLY A 23 8.62 11.08 -5.58
C GLY A 23 8.01 9.70 -5.28
N LEU A 24 8.55 8.65 -5.89
CA LEU A 24 8.08 7.30 -5.63
C LEU A 24 8.43 6.80 -4.22
N LEU A 25 9.63 7.05 -3.70
CA LEU A 25 10.00 6.70 -2.33
C LEU A 25 9.08 7.37 -1.32
N THR A 26 8.65 8.60 -1.59
CA THR A 26 7.67 9.31 -0.76
C THR A 26 6.33 8.57 -0.78
N VAL A 27 5.80 8.31 -1.97
CA VAL A 27 4.52 7.61 -2.18
C VAL A 27 4.52 6.20 -1.58
N SER A 28 5.55 5.41 -1.87
CA SER A 28 5.68 4.01 -1.44
C SER A 28 5.90 3.87 0.06
N ARG A 29 6.42 4.90 0.76
CA ARG A 29 6.54 4.89 2.23
C ARG A 29 5.30 5.37 2.96
N LEU A 30 4.49 6.21 2.32
CA LEU A 30 3.21 6.64 2.89
C LEU A 30 2.22 5.47 3.00
N GLY A 31 2.21 4.55 2.03
CA GLY A 31 1.36 3.35 2.07
C GLY A 31 1.54 2.51 3.35
N PRO A 32 2.74 1.96 3.61
CA PRO A 32 3.03 1.17 4.82
C PRO A 32 2.88 1.94 6.13
N ALA A 33 3.11 3.26 6.13
CA ALA A 33 2.86 4.11 7.30
C ALA A 33 1.37 4.15 7.70
N ARG A 34 0.47 3.89 6.75
CA ARG A 34 -0.97 3.78 7.00
C ARG A 34 -1.39 2.38 7.48
N VAL A 35 -0.71 1.31 7.07
CA VAL A 35 -1.04 -0.10 7.44
C VAL A 35 -0.48 -0.48 8.82
N GLY A 36 -0.68 0.36 9.82
CA GLY A 36 -0.19 0.13 11.18
C GLY A 36 -0.85 -1.07 11.89
N SER A 37 -0.20 -2.26 11.83
CA SER A 37 -0.13 -3.33 12.84
C SER A 37 -1.25 -3.32 13.88
N ARG A 38 -2.37 -3.97 13.58
CA ARG A 38 -3.33 -4.38 14.62
C ARG A 38 -3.04 -5.79 15.14
N ASP A 39 -2.40 -6.65 14.36
CA ASP A 39 -2.11 -8.01 14.81
C ASP A 39 -0.61 -8.19 14.99
N GLY A 40 -0.16 -8.07 16.24
CA GLY A 40 1.18 -8.47 16.68
C GLY A 40 1.46 -9.97 16.56
N ASN A 41 0.65 -10.72 15.80
CA ASN A 41 0.73 -12.17 15.64
C ASN A 41 0.89 -12.63 14.18
N GLY A 42 0.92 -11.69 13.23
CA GLY A 42 1.16 -12.01 11.81
C GLY A 42 2.64 -12.20 11.52
N ASN A 43 3.22 -13.34 11.93
CA ASN A 43 4.62 -13.73 11.68
C ASN A 43 4.98 -14.00 10.21
N GLY A 44 4.18 -13.54 9.25
CA GLY A 44 4.48 -13.67 7.84
C GLY A 44 5.66 -12.80 7.46
N VAL A 45 6.85 -13.40 7.30
CA VAL A 45 8.05 -12.77 6.73
C VAL A 45 7.70 -11.99 5.44
N VAL A 46 6.79 -12.54 4.64
CA VAL A 46 6.25 -11.92 3.42
C VAL A 46 5.56 -10.58 3.69
N VAL A 47 4.70 -10.49 4.72
CA VAL A 47 4.01 -9.24 5.09
C VAL A 47 5.01 -8.21 5.58
N ARG A 48 6.05 -8.61 6.33
CA ARG A 48 7.12 -7.72 6.79
C ARG A 48 7.98 -7.20 5.61
N TRP A 49 8.28 -8.06 4.64
CA TRP A 49 8.98 -7.70 3.40
C TRP A 49 8.20 -6.70 2.55
N LEU A 50 6.90 -6.92 2.38
CA LEU A 50 6.00 -5.97 1.70
C LEU A 50 5.87 -4.63 2.42
N ARG A 51 6.07 -4.61 3.74
CA ARG A 51 5.90 -3.42 4.59
C ARG A 51 7.09 -2.48 4.55
N GLU A 52 8.29 -3.02 4.31
CA GLU A 52 9.50 -2.25 4.11
C GLU A 52 10.00 -2.50 2.68
N PRO A 53 9.51 -1.73 1.68
CA PRO A 53 9.93 -1.90 0.27
C PRO A 53 11.45 -1.80 0.09
N VAL A 54 12.14 -1.26 1.09
CA VAL A 54 13.59 -1.20 1.30
C VAL A 54 14.30 -2.48 0.88
N TRP A 55 13.84 -3.66 1.30
CA TRP A 55 14.52 -4.91 0.97
C TRP A 55 14.35 -5.28 -0.50
N GLY A 56 13.18 -5.01 -1.09
CA GLY A 56 12.97 -5.15 -2.54
C GLY A 56 13.91 -4.23 -3.33
N TRP A 57 14.07 -2.98 -2.88
CA TRP A 57 15.03 -2.04 -3.46
C TRP A 57 16.47 -2.51 -3.32
N VAL A 58 16.89 -2.99 -2.14
CA VAL A 58 18.25 -3.51 -1.92
C VAL A 58 18.52 -4.72 -2.80
N VAL A 59 17.59 -5.68 -2.88
CA VAL A 59 17.73 -6.85 -3.77
C VAL A 59 17.82 -6.42 -5.23
N TRP A 60 16.98 -5.47 -5.66
CA TRP A 60 17.03 -4.92 -7.01
C TRP A 60 18.39 -4.29 -7.32
N VAL A 61 18.92 -3.48 -6.40
CA VAL A 61 20.24 -2.85 -6.52
C VAL A 61 21.37 -3.90 -6.54
N LEU A 62 21.32 -4.92 -5.67
CA LEU A 62 22.38 -5.92 -5.53
C LEU A 62 22.39 -6.96 -6.66
N MET A 63 21.24 -7.28 -7.26
CA MET A 63 21.15 -8.26 -8.36
C MET A 63 21.62 -7.72 -9.73
N GLY A 64 22.32 -6.58 -9.75
CA GLY A 64 22.94 -6.06 -10.97
C GLY A 64 21.98 -5.32 -11.90
N GLY A 65 20.89 -4.75 -11.36
CA GLY A 65 20.02 -3.85 -12.11
C GLY A 65 18.98 -4.55 -13.00
N PRO A 66 18.71 -4.04 -14.22
CA PRO A 66 17.39 -4.06 -14.82
C PRO A 66 16.83 -5.40 -15.21
N VAL A 67 17.64 -6.35 -15.70
CA VAL A 67 17.08 -7.62 -16.20
C VAL A 67 16.69 -8.51 -15.02
N ALA A 68 17.59 -8.73 -14.07
CA ALA A 68 17.29 -9.52 -12.87
C ALA A 68 16.29 -8.80 -11.95
N GLY A 69 16.45 -7.49 -11.81
CA GLY A 69 15.55 -6.63 -11.04
C GLY A 69 14.15 -6.57 -11.61
N ALA A 70 13.99 -6.45 -12.94
CA ALA A 70 12.68 -6.48 -13.58
C ALA A 70 12.03 -7.86 -13.46
N VAL A 71 12.78 -8.96 -13.55
CA VAL A 71 12.22 -10.30 -13.31
C VAL A 71 11.70 -10.42 -11.88
N VAL A 72 12.48 -10.02 -10.87
CA VAL A 72 12.04 -10.05 -9.46
C VAL A 72 10.83 -9.14 -9.25
N TRP A 73 10.81 -7.96 -9.88
CA TRP A 73 9.74 -6.99 -9.72
C TRP A 73 8.44 -7.42 -10.43
N GLN A 74 8.53 -7.82 -11.69
CA GLN A 74 7.39 -8.25 -12.52
C GLN A 74 6.86 -9.63 -12.10
N ALA A 75 7.72 -10.57 -11.70
CA ALA A 75 7.30 -11.91 -11.30
C ALA A 75 6.95 -12.01 -9.81
N GLY A 76 7.62 -11.26 -8.94
CA GLY A 76 7.40 -11.31 -7.50
C GLY A 76 6.45 -10.23 -7.00
N TRP A 77 6.79 -8.97 -7.30
CA TRP A 77 6.12 -7.83 -6.66
C TRP A 77 4.73 -7.58 -7.24
N VAL A 78 4.60 -7.55 -8.57
CA VAL A 78 3.32 -7.28 -9.25
C VAL A 78 2.25 -8.31 -8.87
N PRO A 79 2.49 -9.63 -8.92
CA PRO A 79 1.45 -10.63 -8.59
C PRO A 79 1.05 -10.59 -7.13
N VAL A 80 2.00 -10.40 -6.22
CA VAL A 80 1.72 -10.29 -4.78
C VAL A 80 0.89 -9.04 -4.49
N PHE A 81 1.18 -7.93 -5.15
CA PHE A 81 0.43 -6.68 -4.98
C PHE A 81 -0.99 -6.80 -5.56
N LEU A 82 -1.14 -7.41 -6.73
CA LEU A 82 -2.46 -7.70 -7.33
C LEU A 82 -3.27 -8.65 -6.44
N TRP A 83 -2.63 -9.65 -5.86
CA TRP A 83 -3.26 -10.59 -4.92
C TRP A 83 -3.73 -9.87 -3.64
N LEU A 84 -2.91 -8.97 -3.09
CA LEU A 84 -3.28 -8.12 -1.96
C LEU A 84 -4.45 -7.19 -2.31
N GLY A 85 -4.41 -6.54 -3.48
CA GLY A 85 -5.48 -5.68 -3.97
C GLY A 85 -6.80 -6.44 -4.10
N ARG A 86 -6.76 -7.65 -4.67
CA ARG A 86 -7.93 -8.54 -4.78
C ARG A 86 -8.50 -8.94 -3.42
N ARG A 87 -7.64 -9.20 -2.41
CA ARG A 87 -8.09 -9.50 -1.05
C ARG A 87 -8.79 -8.32 -0.39
N VAL A 88 -8.33 -7.09 -0.63
CA VAL A 88 -8.96 -5.88 -0.11
C VAL A 88 -10.32 -5.63 -0.76
N VAL A 89 -10.44 -5.83 -2.07
CA VAL A 89 -11.71 -5.65 -2.81
C VAL A 89 -12.71 -6.74 -2.42
N MET A 90 -12.29 -8.01 -2.37
CA MET A 90 -13.18 -9.14 -2.04
C MET A 90 -13.56 -9.20 -0.55
N GLY A 91 -12.82 -8.54 0.34
CA GLY A 91 -13.20 -8.37 1.74
C GLY A 91 -14.31 -7.34 1.99
N GLY A 92 -14.64 -6.52 0.98
CA GLY A 92 -15.68 -5.48 1.05
C GLY A 92 -17.04 -5.89 0.46
N THR A 93 -17.06 -6.86 -0.46
CA THR A 93 -18.28 -7.32 -1.14
C THR A 93 -18.85 -8.55 -0.47
N GLY A 94 -19.69 -8.36 0.54
CA GLY A 94 -20.53 -9.40 1.13
C GLY A 94 -21.67 -9.90 0.21
N GLY A 95 -21.42 -10.02 -1.10
CA GLY A 95 -22.43 -10.43 -2.06
C GLY A 95 -21.84 -10.70 -3.44
N GLY A 96 -21.59 -11.97 -3.75
CA GLY A 96 -21.33 -12.44 -5.12
C GLY A 96 -20.08 -13.32 -5.27
N GLY A 97 -20.26 -14.63 -5.43
CA GLY A 97 -19.22 -15.55 -5.93
C GLY A 97 -19.00 -16.80 -5.07
N GLY A 98 -19.86 -17.80 -5.23
CA GLY A 98 -20.01 -18.98 -4.34
C GLY A 98 -18.90 -20.04 -4.33
N LEU A 99 -17.67 -19.76 -4.77
CA LEU A 99 -16.58 -20.77 -4.78
C LEU A 99 -15.36 -20.43 -3.91
N LEU A 100 -15.21 -19.20 -3.42
CA LEU A 100 -14.11 -18.79 -2.52
C LEU A 100 -14.57 -18.49 -1.08
N SER A 101 -15.88 -18.56 -0.83
CA SER A 101 -16.50 -18.34 0.49
C SER A 101 -16.09 -19.40 1.52
N ALA A 102 -15.78 -20.64 1.09
CA ALA A 102 -15.32 -21.70 1.97
C ALA A 102 -13.90 -21.42 2.53
N ALA A 103 -13.01 -20.77 1.77
CA ALA A 103 -11.67 -20.42 2.22
C ALA A 103 -11.66 -19.19 3.14
N ALA A 104 -12.59 -18.24 2.93
CA ALA A 104 -12.77 -17.09 3.81
C ALA A 104 -13.48 -17.45 5.14
N ALA A 105 -14.39 -18.44 5.11
CA ALA A 105 -15.04 -18.98 6.30
C ALA A 105 -14.04 -19.71 7.23
N ALA A 106 -12.96 -20.27 6.69
CA ALA A 106 -11.87 -20.85 7.47
C ALA A 106 -10.95 -19.82 8.17
N ALA A 107 -11.04 -18.53 7.80
CA ALA A 107 -10.12 -17.48 8.25
C ALA A 107 -10.69 -16.49 9.29
N GLY A 108 -11.83 -16.80 9.92
CA GLY A 108 -12.35 -16.00 11.05
C GLY A 108 -13.06 -14.70 10.64
N GLY A 109 -14.34 -14.83 10.25
CA GLY A 109 -15.18 -13.70 9.85
C GLY A 109 -15.49 -12.75 11.02
N ARG A 110 -14.81 -11.60 11.06
CA ARG A 110 -15.24 -10.29 11.62
C ARG A 110 -14.14 -9.22 11.47
N ASP A 111 -12.88 -9.63 11.30
CA ASP A 111 -11.75 -8.70 11.30
C ASP A 111 -11.42 -8.07 9.93
N GLY A 112 -11.93 -8.64 8.83
CA GLY A 112 -11.66 -8.15 7.46
C GLY A 112 -12.12 -6.70 7.21
N ALA A 113 -13.29 -6.30 7.75
CA ALA A 113 -13.81 -4.94 7.59
C ALA A 113 -13.04 -3.89 8.41
N VAL A 114 -12.40 -4.29 9.52
CA VAL A 114 -11.57 -3.43 10.37
C VAL A 114 -10.20 -3.20 9.72
N VAL A 115 -9.66 -4.21 9.04
CA VAL A 115 -8.40 -4.12 8.30
C VAL A 115 -8.49 -3.10 7.16
N VAL A 116 -9.58 -3.09 6.38
CA VAL A 116 -9.79 -2.13 5.27
C VAL A 116 -10.00 -0.69 5.76
N ARG A 117 -10.50 -0.49 6.98
CA ARG A 117 -10.65 0.85 7.59
C ARG A 117 -9.33 1.35 8.22
N GLY A 118 -8.51 0.43 8.75
CA GLY A 118 -7.21 0.73 9.34
C GLY A 118 -6.11 1.14 8.35
N MET A 119 -6.26 0.79 7.07
CA MET A 119 -5.26 1.04 6.01
C MET A 119 -5.08 2.51 5.58
N ARG A 120 -5.83 3.47 6.15
CA ARG A 120 -5.71 4.92 5.83
C ARG A 120 -5.28 5.80 6.99
N HIS A 121 -5.04 5.22 8.17
CA HIS A 121 -4.61 6.01 9.32
C HIS A 121 -3.10 6.05 9.41
N VAL A 122 -2.51 7.22 9.15
CA VAL A 122 -1.13 7.46 9.53
C VAL A 122 -1.09 7.48 11.05
N ARG A 123 -0.58 6.40 11.65
CA ARG A 123 -0.65 6.19 13.11
C ARG A 123 0.07 7.27 13.91
N VAL A 124 1.07 7.91 13.32
CA VAL A 124 1.92 8.88 14.00
C VAL A 124 2.03 10.10 13.10
N ARG A 125 1.55 11.26 13.56
CA ARG A 125 1.64 12.53 12.81
C ARG A 125 3.07 12.83 12.35
N ALA A 126 4.06 12.40 13.14
CA ALA A 126 5.47 12.55 12.84
C ALA A 126 5.90 11.92 11.50
N GLU A 127 5.15 10.93 10.98
CA GLU A 127 5.45 10.34 9.66
C GLU A 127 5.27 11.35 8.52
N GLY A 128 4.40 12.35 8.67
CA GLY A 128 4.24 13.42 7.69
C GLY A 128 5.48 14.31 7.55
N VAL A 129 6.37 14.32 8.54
CA VAL A 129 7.65 15.03 8.48
C VAL A 129 8.80 14.05 8.24
N ALA A 130 8.77 12.90 8.90
CA ALA A 130 9.84 11.91 8.83
C ALA A 130 9.99 11.30 7.44
N VAL A 131 8.90 11.07 6.70
CA VAL A 131 8.98 10.50 5.35
C VAL A 131 9.68 11.46 4.37
N PRO A 132 9.23 12.71 4.17
CA PRO A 132 9.89 13.62 3.23
C PRO A 132 11.34 13.91 3.66
N VAL A 133 11.59 14.22 4.93
CA VAL A 133 12.95 14.48 5.44
C VAL A 133 13.87 13.28 5.21
N ALA A 134 13.35 12.06 5.38
CA ALA A 134 14.15 10.87 5.14
C ALA A 134 14.49 10.67 3.66
N VAL A 135 13.56 10.96 2.75
CA VAL A 135 13.83 10.91 1.32
C VAL A 135 14.89 11.96 0.98
N GLU A 136 14.72 13.20 1.41
CA GLU A 136 15.70 14.25 1.12
C GLU A 136 17.08 13.91 1.69
N VAL A 137 17.17 13.67 3.00
CA VAL A 137 18.47 13.45 3.66
C VAL A 137 19.05 12.09 3.29
N GLY A 138 18.24 11.03 3.31
CA GLY A 138 18.72 9.66 3.11
C GLY A 138 19.02 9.30 1.65
N PHE A 139 18.55 10.09 0.68
CA PHE A 139 18.78 9.84 -0.74
C PHE A 139 19.54 10.98 -1.44
N VAL A 140 19.22 12.25 -1.16
CA VAL A 140 19.91 13.39 -1.78
C VAL A 140 21.32 13.53 -1.24
N VAL A 141 21.53 13.43 0.08
CA VAL A 141 22.88 13.60 0.66
C VAL A 141 23.86 12.54 0.15
N PRO A 142 23.54 11.22 0.17
CA PRO A 142 24.42 10.24 -0.46
C PRO A 142 24.62 10.50 -1.96
N GLY A 143 23.59 10.99 -2.66
CA GLY A 143 23.69 11.32 -4.08
C GLY A 143 24.64 12.48 -4.36
N VAL A 144 24.61 13.54 -3.53
CA VAL A 144 25.57 14.65 -3.62
C VAL A 144 26.97 14.17 -3.26
N LEU A 145 27.11 13.28 -2.28
CA LEU A 145 28.39 12.72 -1.88
C LEU A 145 29.07 11.96 -3.02
N VAL A 146 28.30 11.21 -3.83
CA VAL A 146 28.81 10.55 -5.04
C VAL A 146 29.34 11.57 -6.05
N LEU A 147 28.62 12.66 -6.25
CA LEU A 147 29.03 13.71 -7.19
C LEU A 147 30.31 14.44 -6.75
N VAL A 148 30.55 14.54 -5.44
CA VAL A 148 31.71 15.27 -4.89
C VAL A 148 32.94 14.37 -4.74
N LEU A 149 32.77 13.12 -4.31
CA LEU A 149 33.89 12.25 -3.94
C LEU A 149 34.44 11.38 -5.09
N ASP A 150 33.73 11.28 -6.21
CA ASP A 150 34.10 10.52 -7.42
C ASP A 150 34.88 9.20 -7.14
N SER A 151 34.36 8.39 -6.22
CA SER A 151 35.02 7.16 -5.78
C SER A 151 34.04 5.99 -5.82
N ALA A 152 34.56 4.81 -6.20
CA ALA A 152 33.78 3.57 -6.17
C ALA A 152 33.19 3.29 -4.78
N VAL A 153 33.88 3.72 -3.71
CA VAL A 153 33.40 3.63 -2.33
C VAL A 153 32.17 4.52 -2.13
N ALA A 154 32.19 5.76 -2.62
CA ALA A 154 31.03 6.65 -2.54
C ALA A 154 29.82 6.07 -3.28
N VAL A 155 30.03 5.48 -4.47
CA VAL A 155 28.98 4.77 -5.21
C VAL A 155 28.46 3.58 -4.40
N GLY A 156 29.34 2.75 -3.83
CA GLY A 156 28.95 1.62 -2.98
C GLY A 156 28.13 2.04 -1.76
N VAL A 157 28.51 3.15 -1.12
CA VAL A 157 27.75 3.75 -0.01
C VAL A 157 26.38 4.27 -0.48
N TRP A 158 26.31 4.87 -1.67
CA TRP A 158 25.07 5.35 -2.26
C TRP A 158 24.10 4.23 -2.63
N LEU A 159 24.60 3.08 -3.08
CA LEU A 159 23.75 1.90 -3.37
C LEU A 159 22.97 1.42 -2.12
N LEU A 160 23.45 1.76 -0.92
CA LEU A 160 22.75 1.52 0.35
C LEU A 160 21.71 2.60 0.70
N PHE A 161 21.33 3.49 -0.23
CA PHE A 161 20.30 4.52 -0.02
C PHE A 161 18.99 4.00 0.57
N PRO A 162 18.48 2.78 0.26
CA PRO A 162 17.23 2.32 0.88
C PRO A 162 17.40 2.16 2.40
N VAL A 163 18.59 1.73 2.84
CA VAL A 163 18.98 1.60 4.25
C VAL A 163 19.11 2.98 4.88
N TRP A 164 19.84 3.90 4.22
CA TRP A 164 20.01 5.28 4.69
C TRP A 164 18.67 5.98 4.92
N VAL A 165 17.78 5.97 3.93
CA VAL A 165 16.46 6.58 4.07
C VAL A 165 15.65 5.91 5.19
N SER A 166 15.79 4.60 5.40
CA SER A 166 15.06 3.92 6.48
C SER A 166 15.58 4.31 7.86
N LEU A 167 16.90 4.41 8.01
CA LEU A 167 17.55 4.89 9.24
C LEU A 167 17.14 6.32 9.53
N VAL A 168 17.28 7.23 8.55
CA VAL A 168 16.90 8.63 8.72
C VAL A 168 15.43 8.75 9.10
N ARG A 169 14.52 8.02 8.44
CA ARG A 169 13.10 8.04 8.79
C ARG A 169 12.85 7.64 10.24
N ARG A 170 13.47 6.56 10.70
CA ARG A 170 13.34 6.08 12.10
C ARG A 170 13.88 7.12 13.07
N THR A 171 15.03 7.72 12.77
CA THR A 171 15.67 8.76 13.58
C THR A 171 14.84 10.03 13.64
N VAL A 172 14.40 10.57 12.51
CA VAL A 172 13.58 11.79 12.45
C VAL A 172 12.25 11.57 13.16
N ARG A 173 11.60 10.41 12.95
CA ARG A 173 10.38 10.08 13.68
C ARG A 173 10.61 10.05 15.19
N ALA A 174 11.68 9.38 15.64
CA ALA A 174 12.01 9.31 17.06
C ALA A 174 12.29 10.70 17.64
N LEU A 175 13.03 11.53 16.91
CA LEU A 175 13.38 12.89 17.32
C LEU A 175 12.16 13.81 17.38
N VAL A 176 11.31 13.81 16.35
CA VAL A 176 10.05 14.59 16.34
C VAL A 176 9.15 14.20 17.52
N VAL A 177 8.99 12.91 17.80
CA VAL A 177 8.16 12.44 18.92
C VAL A 177 8.78 12.79 20.27
N ARG A 178 10.11 12.73 20.40
CA ARG A 178 10.83 13.07 21.65
C ARG A 178 10.83 14.57 21.92
N VAL A 179 11.12 15.40 20.90
CA VAL A 179 11.31 16.85 21.04
C VAL A 179 9.99 17.60 21.07
N LEU A 180 9.05 17.27 20.17
CA LEU A 180 7.79 18.02 20.03
C LEU A 180 6.62 17.42 20.85
N GLY A 181 6.91 16.40 21.65
CA GLY A 181 5.97 15.78 22.57
C GLY A 181 5.14 14.66 21.94
N ARG A 182 5.04 13.55 22.68
CA ARG A 182 4.28 12.35 22.29
C ARG A 182 2.77 12.61 22.16
N GLU A 183 2.23 13.54 22.95
CA GLU A 183 0.79 13.85 22.91
C GLU A 183 0.39 14.54 21.61
N ARG A 184 1.21 15.47 21.12
CA ARG A 184 0.91 16.24 19.91
C ARG A 184 1.21 15.46 18.63
N TRP A 185 2.28 14.65 18.63
CA TRP A 185 2.81 13.99 17.43
C TRP A 185 2.74 12.46 17.41
N GLY A 186 2.50 11.83 18.57
CA GLY A 186 2.34 10.38 18.71
C GLY A 186 0.93 9.87 18.38
N GLY A 187 -0.05 10.77 18.30
CA GLY A 187 -1.42 10.43 17.91
C GLY A 187 -1.58 10.13 16.42
N SER A 188 -2.66 9.40 16.08
CA SER A 188 -3.03 9.16 14.70
C SER A 188 -3.50 10.46 14.03
N ALA A 189 -2.96 10.76 12.86
CA ALA A 189 -3.44 11.84 12.00
C ALA A 189 -4.08 11.27 10.75
N HIS A 190 -5.19 11.90 10.35
CA HIS A 190 -5.66 11.78 8.99
C HIS A 190 -4.91 12.83 8.17
N LEU A 191 -3.85 12.39 7.49
CA LEU A 191 -3.10 13.23 6.58
C LEU A 191 -4.05 13.85 5.54
N GLU A 192 -5.04 13.08 5.12
CA GLU A 192 -6.08 13.43 4.15
C GLU A 192 -7.05 14.52 4.63
N LYS A 193 -7.20 14.72 5.95
CA LYS A 193 -8.05 15.80 6.50
C LYS A 193 -7.35 17.16 6.52
N SER A 194 -6.03 17.19 6.49
CA SER A 194 -5.25 18.42 6.55
C SER A 194 -4.59 18.70 5.20
N ARG A 195 -5.11 19.70 4.48
CA ARG A 195 -4.48 20.16 3.24
C ARG A 195 -3.03 20.57 3.48
N ALA A 196 -2.73 21.19 4.62
CA ALA A 196 -1.38 21.58 5.00
C ALA A 196 -0.45 20.37 5.18
N ALA A 197 -0.93 19.25 5.72
CA ALA A 197 -0.10 18.05 5.88
C ALA A 197 0.19 17.39 4.51
N VAL A 198 -0.81 17.33 3.63
CA VAL A 198 -0.62 16.85 2.25
C VAL A 198 0.41 17.73 1.53
N VAL A 199 0.21 19.05 1.56
CA VAL A 199 1.15 19.99 0.93
C VAL A 199 2.55 19.84 1.53
N GLY A 200 2.69 19.75 2.86
CA GLY A 200 4.00 19.59 3.49
C GLY A 200 4.75 18.33 3.06
N VAL A 201 4.06 17.22 2.82
CA VAL A 201 4.67 15.96 2.38
C VAL A 201 5.08 15.99 0.91
N TYR A 202 4.26 16.59 0.04
CA TYR A 202 4.47 16.55 -1.40
C TYR A 202 5.14 17.79 -1.99
N ALA A 203 5.16 18.93 -1.29
CA ALA A 203 5.69 20.18 -1.82
C ALA A 203 7.17 20.06 -2.17
N VAL A 204 7.99 19.49 -1.29
CA VAL A 204 9.43 19.35 -1.51
C VAL A 204 9.74 18.49 -2.73
N PRO A 205 9.27 17.23 -2.86
CA PRO A 205 9.56 16.42 -4.04
C PRO A 205 8.97 17.01 -5.34
N VAL A 206 7.85 17.72 -5.26
CA VAL A 206 7.28 18.44 -6.41
C VAL A 206 8.19 19.59 -6.84
N LEU A 207 8.65 20.43 -5.90
CA LEU A 207 9.55 21.54 -6.19
C LEU A 207 10.88 21.05 -6.76
N CYS A 208 11.47 20.01 -6.16
CA CYS A 208 12.68 19.37 -6.67
C CYS A 208 12.48 18.85 -8.10
N SER A 209 11.35 18.18 -8.38
CA SER A 209 11.01 17.70 -9.72
C SER A 209 10.85 18.84 -10.73
N VAL A 210 10.19 19.93 -10.36
CA VAL A 210 10.01 21.10 -11.24
C VAL A 210 11.36 21.72 -11.58
N LEU A 211 12.22 21.92 -10.57
CA LEU A 211 13.56 22.47 -10.78
C LEU A 211 14.43 21.55 -11.64
N ALA A 212 14.39 20.24 -11.41
CA ALA A 212 15.12 19.28 -12.23
C ALA A 212 14.60 19.23 -13.68
N HIS A 213 13.29 19.37 -13.87
CA HIS A 213 12.67 19.39 -15.20
C HIS A 213 13.01 20.67 -15.97
N ALA A 214 12.96 21.83 -15.29
CA ALA A 214 13.40 23.10 -15.87
C ALA A 214 14.89 23.05 -16.24
N TYR A 215 15.72 22.46 -15.36
CA TYR A 215 17.15 22.28 -15.64
C TYR A 215 17.39 21.30 -16.80
N LEU A 216 16.56 20.27 -16.95
CA LEU A 216 16.60 19.38 -18.12
C LEU A 216 16.28 20.13 -19.41
N ILE A 217 15.20 20.90 -19.44
CA ILE A 217 14.81 21.68 -20.62
C ILE A 217 15.93 22.67 -21.00
N TRP A 218 16.52 23.34 -20.01
CA TRP A 218 17.66 24.22 -20.22
C TRP A 218 18.89 23.47 -20.76
N ALA A 219 19.20 22.30 -20.21
CA ALA A 219 20.34 21.51 -20.65
C ALA A 219 20.17 21.01 -22.09
N LEU A 220 18.93 20.71 -22.53
CA LEU A 220 18.67 20.32 -23.92
C LEU A 220 19.03 21.40 -24.95
N THR A 221 19.20 22.66 -24.53
CA THR A 221 19.65 23.75 -25.42
C THR A 221 21.16 23.92 -25.44
N GLN A 222 21.91 23.12 -24.67
CA GLN A 222 23.38 23.18 -24.60
C GLN A 222 24.02 22.09 -25.49
N PRO A 223 25.21 22.33 -26.06
CA PRO A 223 25.92 21.31 -26.83
C PRO A 223 26.26 20.09 -25.97
N ASP A 224 26.21 18.90 -26.59
CA ASP A 224 26.49 17.63 -25.92
C ASP A 224 28.00 17.36 -25.90
N ASP A 225 28.60 17.36 -24.71
CA ASP A 225 30.04 17.16 -24.49
C ASP A 225 30.32 15.88 -23.66
N ARG A 226 29.43 14.89 -23.76
CA ARG A 226 29.50 13.66 -22.95
C ARG A 226 30.58 12.71 -23.49
N ARG A 227 31.34 12.10 -22.59
CA ARG A 227 32.20 10.94 -22.90
C ARG A 227 31.36 9.72 -23.26
N GLU A 228 31.82 8.92 -24.22
CA GLU A 228 31.10 7.73 -24.71
C GLU A 228 30.76 6.71 -23.60
N MET A 229 31.63 6.57 -22.59
CA MET A 229 31.41 5.65 -21.48
C MET A 229 30.32 6.13 -20.52
N THR A 230 30.24 7.42 -20.20
CA THR A 230 29.17 7.93 -19.33
C THR A 230 27.82 7.95 -20.05
N ARG A 231 27.84 8.15 -21.36
CA ARG A 231 26.64 8.13 -22.20
C ARG A 231 25.90 6.80 -22.11
N SER A 232 26.60 5.68 -22.24
CA SER A 232 25.98 4.34 -22.22
C SER A 232 25.36 3.99 -20.86
N ILE A 233 26.01 4.37 -19.75
CA ILE A 233 25.45 4.18 -18.40
C ILE A 233 24.19 5.04 -18.21
N LEU A 234 24.21 6.29 -18.65
CA LEU A 234 23.06 7.18 -18.55
C LEU A 234 21.88 6.71 -19.41
N GLU A 235 22.15 6.22 -20.61
CA GLU A 235 21.12 5.62 -21.47
C GLU A 235 20.46 4.41 -20.81
N ALA A 236 21.25 3.52 -20.18
CA ALA A 236 20.72 2.40 -19.41
C ALA A 236 19.84 2.86 -18.23
N MET A 237 20.32 3.83 -17.43
CA MET A 237 19.54 4.40 -16.32
C MET A 237 18.24 5.08 -16.78
N MET A 238 18.25 5.70 -17.97
CA MET A 238 17.08 6.35 -18.55
C MET A 238 16.03 5.32 -18.98
N ILE A 239 16.47 4.24 -19.63
CA ILE A 239 15.60 3.10 -19.99
C ILE A 239 14.96 2.52 -18.73
N ASP A 240 15.73 2.33 -17.67
CA ASP A 240 15.23 1.80 -16.39
C ASP A 240 14.18 2.73 -15.77
N THR A 241 14.47 4.02 -15.73
CA THR A 241 13.55 5.04 -15.23
C THR A 241 12.25 5.07 -16.04
N PHE A 242 12.34 4.89 -17.36
CA PHE A 242 11.19 4.82 -18.25
C PHE A 242 10.33 3.58 -17.98
N PHE A 243 10.91 2.37 -17.93
CA PHE A 243 10.17 1.15 -17.62
C PHE A 243 9.53 1.19 -16.23
N PHE A 244 10.24 1.77 -15.27
CA PHE A 244 9.72 1.99 -13.94
C PHE A 244 8.51 2.95 -13.95
N GLY A 245 8.64 4.08 -14.65
CA GLY A 245 7.56 5.03 -14.89
C GLY A 245 6.33 4.39 -15.53
N LEU A 246 6.53 3.57 -16.56
CA LEU A 246 5.47 2.87 -17.29
C LEU A 246 4.76 1.84 -16.40
N THR A 247 5.50 1.14 -15.55
CA THR A 247 4.93 0.21 -14.56
C THR A 247 4.04 0.93 -13.56
N ILE A 248 4.48 2.08 -13.04
CA ILE A 248 3.64 2.90 -12.14
C ILE A 248 2.41 3.41 -12.88
N LEU A 249 2.59 3.91 -14.10
CA LEU A 249 1.50 4.46 -14.91
C LEU A 249 0.43 3.41 -15.20
N TYR A 250 0.84 2.21 -15.61
CA TYR A 250 -0.05 1.07 -15.79
C TYR A 250 -0.82 0.76 -14.50
N TRP A 251 -0.13 0.75 -13.37
CA TRP A 251 -0.77 0.47 -12.09
C TRP A 251 -1.79 1.55 -11.69
N VAL A 252 -1.44 2.83 -11.85
CA VAL A 252 -2.34 3.96 -11.62
C VAL A 252 -3.55 3.88 -12.56
N PHE A 253 -3.35 3.49 -13.82
CA PHE A 253 -4.41 3.29 -14.79
C PHE A 253 -5.38 2.19 -14.37
N VAL A 254 -4.87 1.03 -13.96
CA VAL A 254 -5.70 -0.12 -13.54
C VAL A 254 -6.45 0.16 -12.25
N GLU A 255 -5.84 0.83 -11.27
CA GLU A 255 -6.45 1.01 -9.96
C GLU A 255 -7.33 2.26 -9.86
N ALA A 256 -6.90 3.39 -10.42
CA ALA A 256 -7.56 4.68 -10.28
C ALA A 256 -8.23 5.16 -11.57
N GLY A 257 -8.19 4.35 -12.62
CA GLY A 257 -8.78 4.63 -13.92
C GLY A 257 -7.96 5.58 -14.81
N TRP A 258 -8.38 5.69 -16.07
CA TRP A 258 -7.67 6.43 -17.12
C TRP A 258 -7.50 7.92 -16.82
N ARG A 259 -8.44 8.56 -16.11
CA ARG A 259 -8.36 9.98 -15.76
C ARG A 259 -7.14 10.29 -14.88
N THR A 260 -6.87 9.42 -13.91
CA THR A 260 -5.70 9.57 -13.02
C THR A 260 -4.40 9.35 -13.78
N ALA A 261 -4.37 8.38 -14.70
CA ALA A 261 -3.22 8.14 -15.56
C ALA A 261 -2.95 9.33 -16.50
N LEU A 262 -3.99 9.91 -17.10
CA LEU A 262 -3.86 11.09 -17.95
C LEU A 262 -3.39 12.31 -17.16
N LEU A 263 -3.88 12.49 -15.94
CA LEU A 263 -3.37 13.52 -15.02
C LEU A 263 -1.89 13.30 -14.72
N MET A 264 -1.47 12.06 -14.44
CA MET A 264 -0.07 11.71 -14.19
C MET A 264 0.82 12.08 -15.38
N VAL A 265 0.42 11.70 -16.60
CA VAL A 265 1.18 12.01 -17.82
C VAL A 265 1.22 13.52 -18.06
N GLY A 266 0.06 14.20 -18.05
CA GLY A 266 -0.01 15.63 -18.31
C GLY A 266 0.81 16.45 -17.32
N THR A 267 0.74 16.14 -16.03
CA THR A 267 1.55 16.81 -15.01
C THR A 267 3.03 16.44 -15.10
N SER A 268 3.37 15.21 -15.52
CA SER A 268 4.76 14.82 -15.76
C SER A 268 5.40 15.59 -16.91
N VAL A 269 4.66 15.85 -17.99
CA VAL A 269 5.15 16.64 -19.13
C VAL A 269 5.41 18.10 -18.73
N VAL A 270 4.51 18.68 -17.93
CA VAL A 270 4.57 20.11 -17.56
C VAL A 270 5.54 20.39 -16.41
N LEU A 271 5.47 19.58 -15.34
CA LEU A 271 6.16 19.83 -14.07
C LEU A 271 7.29 18.83 -13.78
N GLY A 272 7.52 17.89 -14.70
CA GLY A 272 8.46 16.80 -14.53
C GLY A 272 7.85 15.55 -13.90
N PRO A 273 8.48 14.39 -14.13
CA PRO A 273 7.90 13.08 -13.82
C PRO A 273 7.70 12.82 -12.32
N GLY A 274 8.56 13.37 -11.44
CA GLY A 274 8.40 13.26 -10.00
C GLY A 274 7.15 13.99 -9.48
N ALA A 275 6.89 15.19 -10.01
CA ALA A 275 5.69 15.95 -9.70
C ALA A 275 4.44 15.24 -10.19
N GLY A 276 4.49 14.66 -11.39
CA GLY A 276 3.34 13.94 -11.93
C GLY A 276 2.95 12.70 -11.12
N ILE A 277 3.93 11.94 -10.63
CA ILE A 277 3.69 10.83 -9.68
C ILE A 277 3.01 11.34 -8.41
N CYS A 278 3.50 12.44 -7.81
CA CYS A 278 2.96 12.99 -6.58
C CYS A 278 1.51 13.49 -6.75
N VAL A 279 1.25 14.26 -7.82
CA VAL A 279 -0.09 14.81 -8.10
C VAL A 279 -1.08 13.69 -8.42
N ALA A 280 -0.69 12.73 -9.25
CA ALA A 280 -1.53 11.57 -9.57
C ALA A 280 -1.88 10.77 -8.32
N TRP A 281 -0.94 10.62 -7.38
CA TRP A 281 -1.19 9.92 -6.14
C TRP A 281 -2.19 10.66 -5.24
N VAL A 282 -2.03 11.98 -5.07
CA VAL A 282 -3.00 12.79 -4.32
C VAL A 282 -4.39 12.75 -4.95
N TYR A 283 -4.47 12.78 -6.27
CA TYR A 283 -5.74 12.67 -6.99
C TYR A 283 -6.37 11.28 -6.83
N ARG A 284 -5.59 10.21 -6.98
CA ARG A 284 -6.01 8.82 -6.74
C ARG A 284 -6.67 8.68 -5.37
N GLU A 285 -6.05 9.23 -4.32
CA GLU A 285 -6.60 9.16 -2.97
C GLU A 285 -7.99 9.80 -2.86
N ARG A 286 -8.20 10.93 -3.54
CA ARG A 286 -9.51 11.60 -3.56
C ARG A 286 -10.57 10.82 -4.34
N VAL A 287 -10.21 10.24 -5.49
CA VAL A 287 -11.17 9.46 -6.31
C VAL A 287 -11.64 8.23 -5.54
N VAL A 288 -10.71 7.47 -4.96
CA VAL A 288 -11.04 6.27 -4.20
C VAL A 288 -11.85 6.60 -2.93
N ASP A 289 -11.65 7.78 -2.33
CA ASP A 289 -12.51 8.27 -1.23
C ASP A 289 -13.95 8.57 -1.66
N LEU A 290 -14.14 9.15 -2.84
CA LEU A 290 -15.45 9.53 -3.37
C LEU A 290 -16.30 8.31 -3.70
N ASP A 291 -15.73 7.32 -4.39
CA ASP A 291 -16.44 6.08 -4.74
C ASP A 291 -16.92 5.36 -3.48
N ARG A 292 -16.10 5.32 -2.43
CA ARG A 292 -16.49 4.74 -1.14
C ARG A 292 -17.64 5.49 -0.46
N LYS A 293 -17.67 6.83 -0.51
CA LYS A 293 -18.77 7.61 0.05
C LYS A 293 -20.08 7.34 -0.69
N ARG A 294 -19.99 7.15 -2.01
CA ARG A 294 -21.14 6.79 -2.86
C ARG A 294 -21.69 5.41 -2.47
N ASP A 295 -20.83 4.43 -2.30
CA ASP A 295 -21.24 3.06 -1.95
C ASP A 295 -21.69 2.92 -0.49
N GLY A 296 -21.01 3.62 0.44
CA GLY A 296 -21.32 3.61 1.87
C GLY A 296 -22.56 4.43 2.25
N GLY A 297 -23.00 5.36 1.40
CA GLY A 297 -24.21 6.16 1.60
C GLY A 297 -25.51 5.48 1.14
N GLY A 298 -25.40 4.45 0.28
CA GLY A 298 -26.55 3.68 -0.23
C GLY A 298 -27.03 2.57 0.72
N GLY A 299 -26.21 2.18 1.70
CA GLY A 299 -26.57 1.22 2.74
C GLY A 299 -27.39 1.84 3.88
N ARG A 300 -28.45 2.61 3.58
CA ARG A 300 -29.55 2.67 4.54
C ARG A 300 -30.13 1.27 4.57
N VAL A 301 -29.70 0.46 5.53
CA VAL A 301 -30.44 -0.75 5.93
C VAL A 301 -31.89 -0.31 5.98
N PRO A 302 -32.78 -0.87 5.12
CA PRO A 302 -34.16 -0.43 5.06
C PRO A 302 -34.68 -0.43 6.49
N GLU A 303 -35.31 0.66 6.93
CA GLU A 303 -35.73 0.81 8.32
C GLU A 303 -36.62 -0.36 8.79
N ALA A 304 -37.25 -1.05 7.83
CA ALA A 304 -37.94 -2.32 7.99
C ALA A 304 -37.10 -3.46 8.61
N GLU A 305 -35.81 -3.55 8.29
CA GLU A 305 -34.90 -4.58 8.82
C GLU A 305 -34.30 -4.17 10.18
N ARG A 306 -34.14 -2.86 10.43
CA ARG A 306 -33.84 -2.32 11.77
C ARG A 306 -34.98 -2.58 12.77
N ARG A 307 -36.23 -2.48 12.33
CA ARG A 307 -37.41 -2.81 13.18
C ARG A 307 -37.51 -4.31 13.47
N ARG A 308 -37.21 -5.18 12.49
CA ARG A 308 -37.19 -6.64 12.71
C ARG A 308 -36.09 -7.14 13.64
N GLY A 309 -34.94 -6.45 13.70
CA GLY A 309 -33.87 -6.75 14.65
C GLY A 309 -34.15 -6.27 16.08
N SER A 310 -34.80 -5.12 16.23
CA SER A 310 -35.17 -4.55 17.54
C SER A 310 -36.21 -5.41 18.27
N ASP A 311 -37.12 -6.07 17.55
CA ASP A 311 -38.13 -6.97 18.17
C ASP A 311 -37.55 -8.31 18.64
N ARG A 312 -36.37 -8.72 18.16
CA ARG A 312 -35.70 -9.95 18.63
C ARG A 312 -34.92 -9.75 19.93
N GLY A 313 -34.64 -8.51 20.32
CA GLY A 313 -33.96 -8.17 21.57
C GLY A 313 -34.89 -7.92 22.75
N ASN A 314 -36.21 -7.89 22.54
CA ASN A 314 -37.18 -7.72 23.62
C ASN A 314 -37.50 -9.10 24.25
N PRO A 315 -37.04 -9.41 25.48
CA PRO A 315 -37.30 -10.70 26.13
C PRO A 315 -38.80 -11.00 26.30
N ALA A 316 -39.65 -9.98 26.31
CA ALA A 316 -41.10 -10.15 26.40
C ALA A 316 -41.73 -10.81 25.14
N VAL A 317 -41.15 -10.59 23.96
CA VAL A 317 -41.66 -11.18 22.69
C VAL A 317 -41.21 -12.64 22.57
N ALA A 318 -40.01 -12.98 23.05
CA ALA A 318 -39.49 -14.35 23.06
C ALA A 318 -40.29 -15.28 24.01
N VAL A 319 -40.78 -14.77 25.15
CA VAL A 319 -41.63 -15.55 26.07
C VAL A 319 -43.01 -15.82 25.45
N ARG A 320 -43.59 -14.85 24.71
CA ARG A 320 -44.91 -15.02 24.08
C ARG A 320 -44.90 -16.03 22.93
N GLN A 321 -43.82 -16.11 22.15
CA GLN A 321 -43.64 -17.14 21.11
C GLN A 321 -43.37 -18.53 21.68
N ARG A 322 -42.63 -18.64 22.79
CA ARG A 322 -42.44 -19.94 23.48
C ARG A 322 -43.75 -20.51 24.01
N ASN A 323 -44.64 -19.68 24.54
CA ASN A 323 -45.93 -20.14 25.08
C ASN A 323 -46.92 -20.58 23.99
N THR A 324 -46.90 -19.96 22.81
CA THR A 324 -47.78 -20.36 21.69
C THR A 324 -47.35 -21.67 21.03
N VAL A 325 -46.05 -21.97 20.98
CA VAL A 325 -45.56 -23.28 20.51
C VAL A 325 -45.88 -24.38 21.53
N ARG A 326 -45.74 -24.10 22.84
CA ARG A 326 -46.08 -25.07 23.90
C ARG A 326 -47.58 -25.43 23.91
N ALA A 327 -48.46 -24.47 23.64
CA ALA A 327 -49.90 -24.70 23.53
C ALA A 327 -50.32 -25.52 22.29
N ARG A 328 -49.55 -25.47 21.19
CA ARG A 328 -49.80 -26.33 20.02
C ARG A 328 -49.31 -27.76 20.21
N VAL A 329 -48.20 -27.96 20.93
CA VAL A 329 -47.67 -29.31 21.19
C VAL A 329 -48.54 -30.07 22.19
N THR A 330 -49.12 -29.42 23.19
CA THR A 330 -50.07 -30.07 24.11
C THR A 330 -51.40 -30.44 23.44
N ARG A 331 -51.83 -29.72 22.39
CA ARG A 331 -53.04 -30.09 21.63
C ARG A 331 -52.80 -31.21 20.61
N ALA A 332 -51.57 -31.40 20.15
CA ALA A 332 -51.19 -32.48 19.22
C ALA A 332 -50.82 -33.80 19.94
N GLY A 333 -50.39 -33.74 21.21
CA GLY A 333 -50.02 -34.93 22.00
C GLY A 333 -51.18 -35.77 22.52
N SER A 334 -52.43 -35.29 22.47
CA SER A 334 -53.60 -35.99 23.02
C SER A 334 -54.28 -36.96 22.04
N LYS A 335 -53.73 -37.19 20.84
CA LYS A 335 -54.44 -37.94 19.77
C LYS A 335 -53.69 -39.12 19.13
N ARG A 336 -52.61 -39.64 19.71
CA ARG A 336 -52.01 -40.89 19.21
C ARG A 336 -51.72 -41.86 20.34
N GLY A 337 -52.78 -42.56 20.73
CA GLY A 337 -52.67 -43.85 21.38
C GLY A 337 -52.14 -44.90 20.40
N ILE A 338 -51.30 -45.78 20.96
CA ILE A 338 -51.27 -47.22 20.73
C ILE A 338 -50.96 -47.68 19.29
N SER A 339 -49.71 -48.05 19.04
CA SER A 339 -49.43 -49.39 18.49
C SER A 339 -48.08 -49.92 19.00
N LYS A 340 -48.16 -51.15 19.53
CA LYS A 340 -47.06 -51.99 20.01
C LYS A 340 -46.33 -52.65 18.83
N THR A 341 -45.24 -53.35 19.17
CA THR A 341 -44.48 -54.35 18.39
C THR A 341 -43.55 -53.76 17.31
N SER A 342 -42.30 -54.22 17.12
CA SER A 342 -41.70 -55.52 17.41
C SER A 342 -40.19 -55.40 17.68
N ARG A 343 -39.69 -56.45 18.32
CA ARG A 343 -38.35 -56.71 18.85
C ARG A 343 -37.64 -57.69 17.91
N THR A 344 -36.46 -57.36 17.38
CA THR A 344 -35.46 -58.29 16.80
C THR A 344 -34.11 -57.56 16.80
N SER A 345 -33.22 -57.80 17.77
CA SER A 345 -32.08 -58.74 17.70
C SER A 345 -31.44 -58.86 16.31
N ASN A 346 -30.22 -58.34 16.11
CA ASN A 346 -29.10 -59.18 15.67
C ASN A 346 -27.72 -58.49 15.69
N THR A 347 -26.79 -59.20 16.33
CA THR A 347 -25.38 -59.52 15.96
C THR A 347 -24.47 -58.42 15.36
N LYS A 348 -23.37 -58.05 16.03
CA LYS A 348 -22.06 -58.75 16.15
C LYS A 348 -21.15 -58.51 14.93
N GLN A 349 -20.05 -57.77 15.14
CA GLN A 349 -18.64 -58.10 14.79
C GLN A 349 -17.79 -56.85 14.52
N ARG A 350 -16.86 -56.59 15.46
CA ARG A 350 -15.50 -56.07 15.21
C ARG A 350 -14.62 -57.25 14.71
N PRO A 351 -13.31 -57.08 14.43
CA PRO A 351 -12.55 -56.03 13.71
C PRO A 351 -11.60 -56.69 12.66
N LYS A 352 -10.75 -55.92 11.96
CA LYS A 352 -9.28 -56.18 11.85
C LYS A 352 -8.57 -55.22 10.86
N HIS A 353 -7.37 -54.86 11.27
CA HIS A 353 -6.28 -54.23 10.51
C HIS A 353 -5.95 -54.95 9.21
N VAL A 354 -5.46 -54.21 8.21
CA VAL A 354 -4.28 -54.59 7.40
C VAL A 354 -3.52 -53.31 7.01
N LEU A 355 -2.21 -53.34 7.29
CA LEU A 355 -1.02 -52.63 6.79
C LEU A 355 -1.17 -51.31 6.02
#